data_AF-A0A166C474-F1
#
_entry.id   AF-A0A166C474-F1
#
_cell.length_a   1.000
_cell.length_b   1.000
_cell.length_c   1.000
_cell.angle_alpha   90.00
_cell.angle_beta   90.00
_cell.angle_gamma   90.00
#
_symmetry.space_group_name_H-M   'P 1'
#
loop_
_entity.id
_entity.type
_entity.pdbx_description
1 polymer ?
#
loop_
_entity_poly.entity_id
_entity_poly.type
_entity_poly.pdbx_seq_one_letter_code
_entity_poly.pdbx_strand_id
1 'polypeptide(L)'
;MKMPLVHDKEDPKCNLLDLIFIDIDSRETRQKLSRNGIKPANTAVNAIKIRVISMFYRINIKYVVNEINKKEELRNNFKFNSTLDYNQLSEIFSRFDELQILEFTLKTIK
;
A
#
# COMPACT_ATOMS: atom_id res chain seq x y z
N MET A 1 9.89 9.90 -19.56
CA MET A 1 8.80 10.35 -18.68
C MET A 1 8.44 9.23 -17.72
N LYS A 2 8.21 9.52 -16.43
CA LYS A 2 7.55 8.55 -15.54
C LYS A 2 6.05 8.74 -15.69
N MET A 3 5.32 7.65 -15.90
CA MET A 3 3.87 7.69 -16.03
C MET A 3 3.27 8.23 -14.72
N PRO A 4 2.38 9.23 -14.78
CA PRO A 4 1.77 9.77 -13.57
C PRO A 4 0.97 8.68 -12.86
N LEU A 5 1.03 8.67 -11.53
CA LEU A 5 0.13 7.84 -10.74
C LEU A 5 -1.29 8.43 -10.85
N VAL A 6 -2.23 7.62 -11.32
CA VAL A 6 -3.64 7.96 -11.49
C VAL A 6 -4.45 6.91 -10.75
N HIS A 7 -5.56 7.31 -10.14
CA HIS A 7 -6.57 6.39 -9.61
C HIS A 7 -7.88 6.76 -10.28
N ASP A 8 -8.28 5.96 -11.26
CA ASP A 8 -9.50 6.17 -12.03
C ASP A 8 -10.58 5.18 -11.58
N LYS A 9 -11.66 5.67 -10.96
CA LYS A 9 -12.74 4.83 -10.44
C LYS A 9 -13.54 4.12 -11.54
N GLU A 10 -13.44 4.59 -12.78
CA GLU A 10 -14.07 3.93 -13.92
C GLU A 10 -13.20 2.77 -14.45
N ASP A 11 -11.91 2.73 -14.14
CA ASP A 11 -11.02 1.62 -14.51
C ASP A 11 -11.28 0.39 -13.60
N PRO A 12 -11.74 -0.76 -14.16
CA PRO A 12 -11.94 -1.99 -13.39
C PRO A 12 -10.71 -2.45 -12.60
N LYS A 13 -9.51 -2.13 -13.07
CA LYS A 13 -8.27 -2.47 -12.37
C LYS A 13 -8.10 -1.64 -11.10
N CYS A 14 -8.45 -0.36 -11.14
CA CYS A 14 -8.44 0.49 -9.94
C CYS A 14 -9.52 0.04 -8.94
N ASN A 15 -10.68 -0.40 -9.44
CA ASN A 15 -11.72 -1.00 -8.59
C ASN A 15 -11.23 -2.28 -7.89
N LEU A 16 -10.49 -3.14 -8.59
CA LEU A 16 -9.84 -4.29 -7.96
C LEU A 16 -8.86 -3.87 -6.86
N LEU A 17 -8.05 -2.84 -7.11
CA LEU A 17 -7.11 -2.32 -6.12
C LEU A 17 -7.83 -1.79 -4.87
N ASP A 18 -8.98 -1.14 -5.04
CA ASP A 18 -9.81 -0.67 -3.93
C ASP A 18 -10.38 -1.81 -3.10
N LEU A 19 -10.82 -2.91 -3.73
CA LEU A 19 -11.27 -4.11 -3.02
C LEU A 19 -10.15 -4.72 -2.18
N ILE A 20 -8.96 -4.86 -2.76
CA ILE A 20 -7.76 -5.34 -2.04
C ILE A 20 -7.46 -4.44 -0.83
N PHE A 21 -7.61 -3.12 -0.98
CA PHE A 21 -7.34 -2.17 0.08
C PHE A 21 -8.33 -2.23 1.23
N ILE A 22 -9.59 -2.60 0.99
CA ILE A 22 -10.58 -2.81 2.06
C ILE A 22 -10.09 -3.89 3.04
N ASP A 23 -9.57 -5.00 2.53
CA ASP A 23 -9.10 -6.10 3.38
C ASP A 23 -7.76 -5.78 4.06
N ILE A 24 -6.85 -5.10 3.36
CA ILE A 24 -5.56 -4.65 3.92
C ILE A 24 -5.78 -3.60 5.03
N ASP A 25 -6.71 -2.67 4.86
CA ASP A 25 -7.04 -1.63 5.85
C ASP A 25 -7.90 -2.17 7.00
N SER A 26 -8.23 -3.46 7.01
CA SER A 26 -9.07 -4.05 8.04
C SER A 26 -8.40 -4.07 9.42
N ARG A 27 -9.23 -4.05 10.48
CA ARG A 27 -8.75 -4.22 11.85
C ARG A 27 -8.12 -5.60 12.06
N GLU A 28 -8.63 -6.63 11.38
CA GLU A 28 -8.13 -8.00 11.44
C GLU A 28 -6.68 -8.06 10.92
N THR A 29 -6.40 -7.43 9.77
CA THR A 29 -5.05 -7.31 9.20
C THR A 29 -4.08 -6.65 10.17
N ARG A 30 -4.45 -5.50 10.75
CA ARG A 30 -3.60 -4.80 11.74
C ARG A 30 -3.29 -5.66 12.97
N GLN A 31 -4.27 -6.43 13.46
CA GLN A 31 -4.08 -7.36 14.57
C GLN A 31 -3.13 -8.49 14.20
N LYS A 32 -3.29 -9.09 13.01
CA LYS A 32 -2.43 -10.17 12.51
C LYS A 32 -0.97 -9.71 12.38
N LEU A 33 -0.75 -8.52 11.82
CA LEU A 33 0.58 -7.90 11.73
C LEU A 33 1.19 -7.70 13.12
N SER A 34 0.42 -7.13 14.06
CA SER A 34 0.88 -6.89 15.44
C SER A 34 1.24 -8.17 16.18
N ARG A 35 0.43 -9.23 16.02
CA ARG A 35 0.67 -10.56 16.64
C ARG A 35 1.94 -11.21 16.10
N ASN A 36 2.28 -10.96 14.85
CA ASN A 36 3.51 -11.45 14.21
C ASN A 36 4.73 -10.53 14.46
N GLY A 37 4.64 -9.59 15.41
CA GLY A 37 5.77 -8.70 15.77
C GLY A 37 5.98 -7.53 14.83
N ILE A 38 5.10 -7.32 13.84
CA ILE A 38 5.25 -6.28 12.82
C ILE A 38 4.65 -4.99 13.33
N LYS A 39 5.51 -4.12 13.86
CA LYS A 39 5.13 -2.83 14.46
C LYS A 39 5.93 -1.67 13.85
N PRO A 40 5.32 -0.47 13.75
CA PRO A 40 3.91 -0.16 14.03
C PRO A 40 2.96 -0.70 12.96
N ALA A 41 1.83 -1.29 13.35
CA ALA A 41 0.91 -1.96 12.41
C ALA A 41 0.30 -1.00 11.37
N ASN A 42 0.05 0.26 11.72
CA ASN A 42 -0.45 1.26 10.77
C ASN A 42 0.60 1.59 9.70
N THR A 43 1.87 1.76 10.09
CA THR A 43 2.98 1.94 9.16
C THR A 43 3.13 0.71 8.26
N ALA A 44 2.96 -0.48 8.82
CA ALA A 44 3.03 -1.71 8.06
C ALA A 44 1.90 -1.84 7.01
N VAL A 45 0.66 -1.51 7.38
CA VAL A 45 -0.47 -1.43 6.44
C VAL A 45 -0.16 -0.46 5.29
N ASN A 46 0.33 0.75 5.61
CA ASN A 46 0.70 1.72 4.59
C ASN A 46 1.83 1.21 3.68
N ALA A 47 2.83 0.53 4.25
CA ALA A 47 3.93 -0.06 3.48
C ALA A 47 3.39 -1.11 2.50
N ILE A 48 2.55 -2.03 2.97
CA ILE A 48 1.92 -3.07 2.12
C ILE A 48 1.14 -2.40 0.97
N LYS A 49 0.29 -1.40 1.26
CA LYS A 49 -0.47 -0.67 0.23
C LYS A 49 0.44 -0.02 -0.82
N ILE A 50 1.51 0.65 -0.38
CA ILE A 50 2.49 1.28 -1.29
C ILE A 50 3.17 0.23 -2.17
N ARG A 51 3.49 -0.94 -1.60
CA ARG A 51 4.11 -2.03 -2.36
C ARG A 51 3.16 -2.60 -3.40
N VAL A 52 1.90 -2.81 -3.04
CA VAL A 52 0.85 -3.26 -3.97
C VAL A 52 0.66 -2.24 -5.11
N ILE A 53 0.61 -0.93 -4.82
CA ILE A 53 0.54 0.12 -5.86
C ILE A 53 1.77 0.06 -6.76
N SER A 54 2.97 -0.05 -6.18
CA SER A 54 4.23 -0.16 -6.92
C SER A 54 4.22 -1.34 -7.89
N MET A 55 3.73 -2.50 -7.46
CA MET A 55 3.58 -3.70 -8.30
C MET A 55 2.53 -3.50 -9.39
N PHE A 56 1.35 -3.00 -9.03
CA PHE A 56 0.21 -2.80 -9.93
C PHE A 56 0.55 -1.84 -11.08
N TYR A 57 1.16 -0.69 -10.77
CA TYR A 57 1.55 0.32 -11.75
C TYR A 57 2.94 0.07 -12.35
N ARG A 58 3.66 -0.96 -11.88
CA ARG A 58 5.04 -1.30 -12.30
C ARG A 58 6.01 -0.12 -12.17
N ILE A 59 5.89 0.65 -11.09
CA ILE A 59 6.71 1.83 -10.79
C ILE A 59 7.42 1.69 -9.45
N ASN A 60 8.54 2.39 -9.27
CA ASN A 60 9.35 2.31 -8.06
C ASN A 60 8.60 2.87 -6.82
N ILE A 61 8.72 2.19 -5.67
CA ILE A 61 8.16 2.58 -4.36
C ILE A 61 8.42 4.04 -4.01
N LYS A 62 9.68 4.51 -4.13
CA LYS A 62 10.04 5.90 -3.80
C LYS A 62 9.30 6.90 -4.68
N TYR A 63 9.04 6.53 -5.94
CA TYR A 63 8.23 7.35 -6.84
C TYR A 63 6.75 7.35 -6.44
N VAL A 64 6.19 6.20 -6.05
CA VAL A 64 4.82 6.10 -5.52
C VAL A 64 4.63 7.00 -4.30
N VAL A 65 5.52 6.90 -3.31
CA VAL A 65 5.48 7.74 -2.10
C VAL A 65 5.53 9.22 -2.44
N ASN A 66 6.39 9.61 -3.38
CA ASN A 66 6.51 11.00 -3.83
C ASN A 66 5.23 11.51 -4.50
N GLU A 67 4.62 10.74 -5.41
CA GLU A 67 3.36 11.13 -6.07
C GLU A 67 2.21 11.27 -5.07
N ILE A 68 2.08 10.32 -4.14
CA ILE A 68 1.05 10.36 -3.08
C ILE A 68 1.27 11.56 -2.15
N ASN A 69 2.51 11.83 -1.73
CA ASN A 69 2.78 12.99 -0.87
C ASN A 69 2.54 14.33 -1.59
N LYS A 70 2.76 14.41 -2.91
CA LYS A 70 2.56 15.63 -3.69
C LYS A 70 1.09 15.97 -3.94
N LYS A 71 0.21 14.98 -4.08
CA LYS A 71 -1.19 15.17 -4.49
C LYS A 71 -2.14 14.70 -3.40
N GLU A 72 -2.83 15.64 -2.75
CA GLU A 72 -3.83 15.31 -1.73
C GLU A 72 -4.96 14.43 -2.29
N GLU A 73 -5.38 14.70 -3.52
CA GLU A 73 -6.37 13.87 -4.23
C GLU A 73 -5.94 12.40 -4.30
N LEU A 74 -4.68 12.12 -4.64
CA LEU A 74 -4.18 10.74 -4.68
C LEU A 74 -4.16 10.10 -3.28
N ARG A 75 -3.83 10.86 -2.23
CA ARG A 75 -3.95 10.35 -0.84
C ARG A 75 -5.38 9.96 -0.53
N ASN A 76 -6.33 10.82 -0.87
CA ASN A 76 -7.75 10.58 -0.60
C ASN A 76 -8.25 9.36 -1.39
N ASN A 77 -7.90 9.26 -2.67
CA ASN A 77 -8.31 8.16 -3.54
C ASN A 77 -7.74 6.81 -3.04
N PHE A 78 -6.45 6.76 -2.68
CA PHE A 78 -5.84 5.56 -2.11
C PHE A 78 -6.05 5.38 -0.59
N LYS A 79 -6.87 6.25 0.04
CA LYS A 79 -7.21 6.21 1.47
C LYS A 79 -5.98 6.24 2.41
N PHE A 80 -5.07 7.18 2.17
CA PHE A 80 -3.97 7.51 3.08
C PHE A 80 -4.34 8.73 3.93
N ASN A 81 -4.38 8.56 5.25
CA ASN A 81 -4.81 9.62 6.18
C ASN A 81 -3.77 10.72 6.42
N SER A 82 -2.53 10.52 5.97
CA SER A 82 -1.42 11.46 6.17
C SER A 82 -0.39 11.31 5.05
N THR A 83 0.58 12.23 5.03
CA THR A 83 1.82 12.01 4.29
C THR A 83 2.57 10.80 4.84
N LEU A 84 3.39 10.22 3.98
CA LEU A 84 4.16 9.00 4.23
C LEU A 84 5.65 9.33 4.34
N ASP A 85 6.31 8.78 5.35
CA ASP A 85 7.76 8.84 5.47
C ASP A 85 8.39 7.60 4.81
N TYR A 86 9.12 7.82 3.71
CA TYR A 86 9.79 6.75 2.98
C TYR A 86 10.77 5.95 3.86
N ASN A 87 11.45 6.59 4.81
CA ASN A 87 12.43 5.90 5.65
C ASN A 87 11.73 4.93 6.60
N GLN A 88 10.62 5.35 7.21
CA GLN A 88 9.78 4.47 8.05
C GLN A 88 9.22 3.30 7.24
N LEU A 89 8.76 3.56 6.02
CA LEU A 89 8.27 2.50 5.13
C LEU A 89 9.40 1.53 4.72
N SER A 90 10.61 2.04 4.45
CA SER A 90 11.77 1.22 4.08
C SER A 90 12.21 0.26 5.17
N GLU A 91 12.07 0.65 6.44
CA GLU A 91 12.35 -0.21 7.58
C GLU A 91 11.34 -1.36 7.68
N ILE A 92 10.09 -1.12 7.30
CA ILE A 92 9.10 -2.20 7.17
C ILE A 92 9.43 -3.08 5.97
N PHE A 93 9.79 -2.50 4.82
CA PHE A 93 10.12 -3.26 3.62
C PHE A 93 11.32 -4.18 3.83
N SER A 94 12.31 -3.82 4.63
CA SER A 94 13.44 -4.72 4.92
C SER A 94 13.04 -6.00 5.66
N ARG A 95 11.83 -6.04 6.24
CA ARG A 95 11.29 -7.20 6.97
C ARG A 95 10.49 -8.14 6.07
N PHE A 96 10.21 -7.78 4.81
CA PHE A 96 9.44 -8.61 3.87
C PHE A 96 9.98 -8.54 2.44
N ASP A 97 10.02 -9.67 1.75
CA ASP A 97 10.25 -9.69 0.30
C ASP A 97 8.94 -9.49 -0.50
N GLU A 98 9.06 -9.32 -1.82
CA GLU A 98 7.90 -9.11 -2.72
C GLU A 98 6.90 -10.28 -2.71
N LEU A 99 7.40 -11.51 -2.64
CA LEU A 99 6.56 -12.71 -2.68
C LEU A 99 5.77 -12.85 -1.39
N GLN A 100 6.38 -12.55 -0.25
CA GLN A 100 5.71 -12.52 1.05
C GLN A 100 4.58 -11.49 1.09
N ILE A 101 4.77 -10.32 0.48
CA ILE A 101 3.70 -9.32 0.36
C ILE A 101 2.58 -9.84 -0.55
N LEU A 102 2.92 -10.42 -1.69
CA LEU A 102 1.91 -10.97 -2.60
C LEU A 102 1.11 -12.10 -1.94
N GLU A 103 1.79 -13.05 -1.30
CA GLU A 103 1.15 -14.13 -0.55
C GLU A 103 0.26 -13.59 0.56
N PHE A 104 0.73 -12.59 1.30
CA PHE A 104 -0.06 -11.95 2.34
C PHE A 104 -1.33 -11.33 1.76
N THR A 105 -1.21 -10.57 0.68
CA THR A 105 -2.34 -9.95 -0.01
C THR A 105 -3.34 -11.02 -0.48
N LEU A 106 -2.88 -12.06 -1.18
CA LEU A 106 -3.74 -13.15 -1.67
C LEU A 106 -4.43 -13.92 -0.54
N LYS A 107 -3.76 -14.15 0.60
CA LYS A 107 -4.33 -14.81 1.78
C LYS A 107 -5.31 -13.93 2.58
N THR A 108 -5.32 -12.63 2.31
CA THR A 108 -6.09 -11.64 3.08
C THR A 108 -7.36 -11.22 2.36
N ILE A 109 -7.37 -11.27 1.02
CA ILE A 109 -8.57 -11.06 0.20
C ILE A 109 -9.55 -12.20 0.47
N LYS A 110 -10.81 -11.86 0.79
CA LYS A 110 -11.90 -12.81 1.06
C LYS A 110 -12.86 -12.94 -0.11
#